data_AF-A0A125YJI2-F1
#
_entry.id   AF-A0A125YJI2-F1
#
_cell.length_a   1.000
_cell.length_b   1.000
_cell.length_c   1.000
_cell.angle_alpha   90.00
_cell.angle_beta   90.00
_cell.angle_gamma   90.00
#
_symmetry.space_group_name_H-M   'P 1'
#
loop_
_entity.id
_entity.type
_entity.pdbx_description
1 polymer ?
#
loop_
_entity_poly.entity_id
_entity_poly.type
_entity_poly.pdbx_seq_one_letter_code
_entity_poly.pdbx_strand_id
1 'polypeptide(L)'
;MAGTVNEVDEVIRNWIADNPKVVGYVVITADGIPIKYHEKMPHEKAVQYAALLSSFCMRSRQCLRELLPSDNELTSVRLRTKEGTEIIAVQFAGYTLIAIQNCTGKPYDYGEESVDQKEQEWEEL
;
A
#
# COMPACT_ATOMS: atom_id res chain seq x y z
N MET A 1 11.93 -22.13 19.36
CA MET A 1 11.22 -21.73 18.13
C MET A 1 11.53 -20.26 17.88
N ALA A 2 12.69 -19.94 17.32
CA ALA A 2 13.21 -18.56 17.20
C ALA A 2 13.80 -18.30 15.81
N GLY A 3 13.08 -18.71 14.75
CA GLY A 3 13.58 -18.65 13.37
C GLY A 3 12.65 -17.99 12.34
N THR A 4 11.43 -17.58 12.70
CA THR A 4 10.40 -17.23 11.71
C THR A 4 10.37 -15.74 11.31
N VAL A 5 10.88 -14.83 12.14
CA VAL A 5 10.81 -13.38 11.85
C VAL A 5 11.69 -13.00 10.67
N ASN A 6 12.82 -13.70 10.48
CA ASN A 6 13.82 -13.36 9.46
C ASN A 6 13.41 -13.79 8.04
N GLU A 7 12.64 -14.88 7.91
CA GLU A 7 12.25 -15.44 6.61
C GLU A 7 11.31 -14.50 5.83
N VAL A 8 10.31 -13.92 6.51
CA VAL A 8 9.36 -12.98 5.88
C VAL A 8 10.08 -11.72 5.39
N ASP A 9 11.01 -11.20 6.19
CA ASP A 9 11.77 -10.00 5.83
C ASP A 9 12.73 -10.28 4.67
N GLU A 10 13.30 -11.47 4.59
CA GLU A 10 14.13 -11.90 3.46
C GLU A 10 13.30 -12.02 2.17
N VAL A 11 12.13 -12.65 2.23
CA VAL A 11 11.22 -12.75 1.07
C VAL A 11 10.78 -11.37 0.58
N ILE A 12 10.41 -10.47 1.49
CA ILE A 12 10.02 -9.10 1.13
C ILE A 12 11.21 -8.35 0.52
N ARG A 13 12.41 -8.48 1.09
CA ARG A 13 13.62 -7.83 0.58
C ARG A 13 13.97 -8.31 -0.83
N ASN A 14 13.91 -9.62 -1.07
CA ASN A 14 14.15 -10.22 -2.39
C ASN A 14 13.10 -9.76 -3.39
N TRP A 15 11.82 -9.74 -2.99
CA TRP A 15 10.73 -9.27 -3.84
C TRP A 15 10.88 -7.80 -4.24
N ILE A 16 11.29 -6.91 -3.33
CA ILE A 16 11.55 -5.50 -3.65
C ILE A 16 12.75 -5.36 -4.57
N ALA A 17 13.81 -6.15 -4.37
CA ALA A 17 14.98 -6.16 -5.25
C ALA A 17 14.62 -6.57 -6.69
N ASP A 18 13.73 -7.56 -6.85
CA ASP A 18 13.23 -8.00 -8.16
C ASP A 18 12.27 -6.99 -8.79
N ASN A 19 11.66 -6.11 -8.00
CA ASN A 19 10.64 -5.17 -8.43
C ASN A 19 11.03 -3.72 -8.10
N PRO A 20 12.00 -3.11 -8.83
CA PRO A 20 12.54 -1.78 -8.52
C PRO A 20 11.53 -0.64 -8.65
N LYS A 21 10.35 -0.90 -9.27
CA LYS A 21 9.25 0.05 -9.35
C LYS A 21 8.41 0.09 -8.08
N VAL A 22 8.50 -0.92 -7.20
CA VAL A 22 7.84 -0.91 -5.90
C VAL A 22 8.61 0.04 -5.00
N VAL A 23 7.95 1.12 -4.64
CA VAL A 23 8.58 2.19 -3.88
C VAL A 23 8.33 2.03 -2.40
N GLY A 24 7.18 1.45 -2.04
CA GLY A 24 6.83 1.12 -0.66
C GLY A 24 5.81 -0.03 -0.60
N TYR A 25 5.66 -0.60 0.59
CA TYR A 25 4.69 -1.64 0.89
C TYR A 25 4.15 -1.49 2.31
N VAL A 26 2.95 -2.02 2.53
CA VAL A 26 2.32 -2.15 3.85
C VAL A 26 1.61 -3.52 3.91
N VAL A 27 1.88 -4.29 4.95
CA VAL A 27 1.16 -5.53 5.27
C VAL A 27 0.19 -5.22 6.40
N ILE A 28 -1.09 -5.48 6.18
CA ILE A 28 -2.16 -5.22 7.15
C ILE A 28 -2.90 -6.51 7.53
N THR A 29 -3.40 -6.56 8.77
CA THR A 29 -4.36 -7.59 9.20
C THR A 29 -5.75 -7.36 8.59
N ALA A 30 -6.65 -8.33 8.77
CA ALA A 30 -8.08 -8.18 8.44
C ALA A 30 -8.75 -7.00 9.17
N ASP A 31 -8.25 -6.62 10.35
CA ASP A 31 -8.73 -5.47 11.12
C ASP A 31 -8.23 -4.12 10.58
N GLY A 32 -7.38 -4.13 9.54
CA GLY A 32 -6.80 -2.92 8.97
C GLY A 32 -5.65 -2.34 9.80
N ILE A 33 -4.98 -3.17 10.61
CA ILE A 33 -3.83 -2.75 11.42
C ILE A 33 -2.54 -3.06 10.64
N PRO A 34 -1.65 -2.06 10.41
CA PRO A 34 -0.36 -2.31 9.78
C PRO A 34 0.56 -3.11 10.70
N ILE A 35 1.08 -4.24 10.21
CA ILE A 35 1.99 -5.14 10.93
C ILE A 35 3.44 -4.92 10.50
N LYS A 36 3.65 -4.70 9.19
CA LYS A 36 4.94 -4.42 8.57
C LYS A 36 4.74 -3.38 7.49
N TYR A 37 5.72 -2.50 7.33
CA TYR A 37 5.72 -1.48 6.28
C TYR A 37 7.16 -1.18 5.88
N HIS A 38 7.31 -0.57 4.72
CA HIS A 38 8.61 -0.23 4.17
C HIS A 38 9.37 0.77 5.06
N GLU A 39 10.68 0.59 5.24
CA GLU A 39 11.50 1.42 6.15
C GLU A 39 11.48 2.91 5.80
N LYS A 40 11.35 3.25 4.51
CA LYS A 40 11.28 4.64 4.05
C LYS A 40 9.89 5.27 4.18
N MET A 41 8.90 4.51 4.64
CA MET A 41 7.52 5.00 4.80
C MET A 41 7.29 5.47 6.24
N PRO A 42 6.83 6.72 6.44
CA PRO A 42 6.38 7.18 7.75
C PRO A 42 5.23 6.31 8.27
N HIS A 43 5.25 6.00 9.56
CA HIS A 43 4.20 5.21 10.21
C HIS A 43 2.80 5.77 9.98
N GLU A 44 2.65 7.10 10.04
CA GLU A 44 1.36 7.78 9.80
C GLU A 44 0.81 7.49 8.39
N LYS A 45 1.67 7.52 7.36
CA LYS A 45 1.27 7.14 5.99
C LYS A 45 0.86 5.66 5.96
N ALA A 46 1.60 4.77 6.62
CA ALA A 46 1.25 3.35 6.67
C ALA A 46 -0.12 3.10 7.31
N VAL A 47 -0.43 3.77 8.42
CA VAL A 47 -1.74 3.73 9.09
C VAL A 47 -2.85 4.27 8.17
N GLN A 48 -2.58 5.39 7.48
CA GLN A 48 -3.52 5.98 6.53
C GLN A 48 -3.85 5.00 5.39
N TYR A 49 -2.84 4.38 4.78
CA TYR A 49 -3.06 3.35 3.75
C TYR A 49 -3.85 2.18 4.27
N ALA A 50 -3.55 1.71 5.49
CA ALA A 50 -4.24 0.58 6.10
C ALA A 50 -5.73 0.86 6.30
N ALA A 51 -6.08 2.02 6.86
CA ALA A 51 -7.47 2.40 7.11
C ALA A 51 -8.28 2.60 5.81
N LEU A 52 -7.70 3.31 4.84
CA LEU A 52 -8.38 3.62 3.57
C LEU A 52 -8.56 2.36 2.72
N LEU A 53 -7.51 1.55 2.56
CA LEU A 53 -7.58 0.36 1.72
C LEU A 53 -8.38 -0.77 2.35
N SER A 54 -8.34 -0.94 3.67
CA SER A 54 -9.21 -1.92 4.34
C SER A 54 -10.67 -1.60 4.07
N SER A 55 -11.06 -0.33 4.27
CA SER A 55 -12.43 0.15 4.01
C SER A 55 -12.81 0.01 2.53
N PHE A 56 -11.88 0.30 1.63
CA PHE A 56 -12.08 0.16 0.18
C PHE A 56 -12.31 -1.31 -0.20
N CYS A 57 -11.40 -2.21 0.16
CA CYS A 57 -11.50 -3.63 -0.15
C CYS A 57 -12.77 -4.27 0.43
N MET A 58 -13.20 -3.85 1.63
CA MET A 58 -14.46 -4.30 2.22
C MET A 58 -15.67 -3.91 1.34
N ARG A 59 -15.75 -2.65 0.92
CA ARG A 59 -16.83 -2.16 0.05
C ARG A 59 -16.77 -2.79 -1.34
N SER A 60 -15.58 -2.92 -1.92
CA SER A 60 -15.41 -3.60 -3.22
C SER A 60 -15.87 -5.05 -3.17
N ARG A 61 -15.57 -5.77 -2.08
CA ARG A 61 -16.02 -7.15 -1.88
C ARG A 61 -17.54 -7.23 -1.75
N GLN A 62 -18.17 -6.29 -1.06
CA GLN A 62 -19.63 -6.22 -0.99
C GLN A 62 -20.25 -5.99 -2.38
N CYS A 63 -19.75 -4.99 -3.10
CA CYS A 63 -20.20 -4.69 -4.46
C CYS A 63 -20.02 -5.88 -5.42
N LEU A 64 -18.89 -6.60 -5.31
CA LEU A 64 -18.62 -7.79 -6.12
C LEU A 64 -19.66 -8.89 -5.86
N ARG A 65 -20.04 -9.12 -4.60
CA ARG A 65 -21.06 -10.10 -4.23
C ARG A 65 -22.47 -9.72 -4.65
N GLU A 66 -22.75 -8.42 -4.74
CA GLU A 66 -24.04 -7.91 -5.23
C GLU A 66 -24.16 -8.03 -6.75
N LEU A 67 -23.04 -7.88 -7.48
CA LEU A 67 -23.02 -7.86 -8.95
C LEU A 67 -22.73 -9.22 -9.59
N LEU A 68 -21.94 -10.08 -8.94
CA LEU A 68 -21.48 -11.36 -9.48
C LEU A 68 -22.02 -12.56 -8.69
N PRO A 69 -22.09 -13.75 -9.31
CA PRO A 69 -22.43 -14.98 -8.61
C PRO A 69 -21.54 -15.21 -7.38
N SER A 70 -22.11 -15.83 -6.36
CA SER A 70 -21.57 -15.97 -4.99
C SER A 70 -20.22 -16.69 -4.86
N ASP A 71 -19.72 -17.33 -5.91
CA ASP A 71 -18.45 -18.05 -5.90
C ASP A 71 -17.23 -17.16 -6.20
N ASN A 72 -17.45 -15.88 -6.54
CA ASN A 72 -16.36 -14.96 -6.85
C ASN A 72 -15.91 -14.20 -5.60
N GLU A 73 -14.69 -14.47 -5.13
CA GLU A 73 -14.06 -13.72 -4.05
C GLU A 73 -13.11 -12.63 -4.56
N LEU A 74 -13.04 -11.52 -3.82
CA LEU A 74 -12.07 -10.47 -4.08
C LEU A 74 -10.67 -10.95 -3.69
N THR A 75 -9.83 -11.21 -4.69
CA THR A 75 -8.42 -11.64 -4.51
C THR A 75 -7.46 -10.45 -4.53
N SER A 76 -7.66 -9.52 -5.46
CA SER A 76 -6.80 -8.35 -5.61
C SER A 76 -7.55 -7.15 -6.16
N VAL A 77 -7.06 -5.97 -5.80
CA VAL A 77 -7.49 -4.67 -6.28
C VAL A 77 -6.26 -3.93 -6.78
N ARG A 78 -6.37 -3.27 -7.93
CA ARG A 78 -5.30 -2.46 -8.51
C ARG A 78 -5.86 -1.10 -8.89
N LEU A 79 -5.33 -0.05 -8.30
CA LEU A 79 -5.74 1.34 -8.48
C LEU A 79 -4.59 2.13 -9.05
N ARG A 80 -4.81 2.86 -10.15
CA ARG A 80 -3.79 3.71 -10.76
C ARG A 80 -4.22 5.17 -10.74
N THR A 81 -3.34 6.04 -10.25
CA THR A 81 -3.55 7.48 -10.23
C THR A 81 -3.04 8.12 -11.52
N LYS A 82 -3.54 9.32 -11.86
CA LYS A 82 -3.07 10.10 -13.01
C LYS A 82 -1.62 10.55 -12.87
N GLU A 83 -1.17 10.75 -11.64
CA GLU A 83 0.22 11.05 -11.28
C GLU A 83 1.17 9.86 -11.50
N GLY A 84 0.64 8.71 -11.93
CA GLY A 84 1.42 7.53 -12.26
C GLY A 84 1.89 6.73 -11.04
N THR A 85 1.23 6.91 -9.90
CA THR A 85 1.32 5.98 -8.77
C THR A 85 0.29 4.86 -8.96
N GLU A 86 0.70 3.65 -8.66
CA GLU A 86 -0.16 2.47 -8.71
C GLU A 86 -0.17 1.77 -7.36
N ILE A 87 -1.35 1.50 -6.83
CA ILE A 87 -1.57 0.85 -5.56
C ILE A 87 -2.19 -0.50 -5.84
N ILE A 88 -1.52 -1.57 -5.41
CA ILE A 88 -1.96 -2.94 -5.58
C ILE A 88 -2.23 -3.52 -4.19
N ALA A 89 -3.47 -3.88 -3.92
CA ALA A 89 -3.88 -4.55 -2.68
C ALA A 89 -4.22 -6.01 -3.00
N VAL A 90 -3.50 -6.94 -2.40
CA VAL A 90 -3.69 -8.39 -2.57
C VAL A 90 -4.13 -8.98 -1.24
N GLN A 91 -5.24 -9.70 -1.23
CA GLN A 91 -5.82 -10.28 -0.02
C GLN A 91 -5.56 -11.78 0.01
N PHE A 92 -4.96 -12.27 1.09
CA PHE A 92 -4.66 -13.69 1.27
C PHE A 92 -4.68 -14.08 2.74
N ALA A 93 -5.41 -15.15 3.07
CA ALA A 93 -5.46 -15.75 4.41
C ALA A 93 -5.68 -14.75 5.57
N GLY A 94 -6.53 -13.74 5.37
CA GLY A 94 -6.81 -12.71 6.40
C GLY A 94 -5.78 -11.60 6.51
N TYR A 95 -4.77 -11.57 5.63
CA TYR A 95 -3.84 -10.46 5.47
C TYR A 95 -4.08 -9.75 4.15
N THR A 96 -3.73 -8.47 4.11
CA THR A 96 -3.66 -7.73 2.84
C THR A 96 -2.27 -7.15 2.66
N LEU A 97 -1.62 -7.49 1.55
CA LEU A 97 -0.38 -6.86 1.11
C LEU A 97 -0.74 -5.68 0.20
N ILE A 98 -0.33 -4.49 0.60
CA ILE A 98 -0.47 -3.27 -0.18
C ILE A 98 0.90 -2.92 -0.74
N ALA A 99 1.05 -2.96 -2.06
CA ALA A 99 2.23 -2.53 -2.77
C ALA A 99 1.96 -1.17 -3.43
N ILE A 100 2.90 -0.23 -3.28
CA ILE A 100 2.87 1.07 -3.92
C ILE A 100 3.97 1.07 -4.96
N GLN A 101 3.57 1.24 -6.22
CA GLN A 101 4.44 1.22 -7.37
C GLN A 101 4.47 2.60 -8.03
N ASN A 102 5.67 3.00 -8.48
CA ASN A 102 5.83 4.17 -9.32
C ASN A 102 5.92 3.73 -10.80
N CYS A 103 4.94 4.15 -11.59
CA CYS A 103 4.84 3.85 -13.01
C CYS A 103 5.30 5.02 -13.91
N THR A 104 5.81 6.12 -13.36
CA THR A 104 6.24 7.30 -14.12
C THR A 104 7.67 7.23 -14.66
N GLY A 105 8.48 6.28 -14.17
CA GLY A 105 9.90 6.15 -14.52
C GLY A 105 10.82 7.19 -13.86
N LYS A 106 10.28 8.11 -13.06
CA LYS A 106 11.05 9.03 -12.20
C LYS A 106 11.28 8.38 -10.82
N PRO A 107 12.34 8.75 -10.07
CA PRO A 107 12.47 8.36 -8.67
C PRO A 107 11.22 8.80 -7.89
N TYR A 108 10.71 7.95 -7.01
CA TYR A 108 9.56 8.32 -6.17
C TYR A 108 10.06 9.16 -5.01
N ASP A 109 9.53 10.38 -4.94
CA ASP A 109 9.75 11.28 -3.83
C ASP A 109 8.78 10.90 -2.70
N TYR A 110 9.34 10.56 -1.54
CA TYR A 110 8.53 10.26 -0.34
C TYR A 110 7.91 11.52 0.27
N GLY A 111 8.28 12.69 -0.24
CA GLY A 111 7.96 13.99 0.32
C GLY A 111 8.77 14.18 1.60
N GLU A 112 9.98 14.71 1.49
CA GLU A 112 10.30 15.79 2.42
C GLU A 112 9.45 16.96 1.92
N GLU A 113 8.22 17.10 2.41
CA GLU A 113 7.58 18.41 2.34
C GLU A 113 8.49 19.33 3.18
N SER A 114 9.46 19.99 2.54
CA SER A 114 10.15 21.09 3.18
C SER A 114 9.07 22.06 3.61
N VAL A 115 8.99 22.31 4.91
CA VAL A 115 8.03 23.22 5.55
C VAL A 115 7.99 24.57 4.80
N ASP A 116 9.11 24.95 4.18
CA ASP A 116 9.28 26.12 3.31
C ASP A 116 8.31 26.20 2.12
N GLN A 117 7.91 25.09 1.49
CA GLN A 117 6.98 25.13 0.34
C GLN A 117 5.55 25.44 0.76
N LYS A 118 5.15 25.03 1.97
CA LYS A 118 3.86 25.39 2.55
C LYS A 118 3.83 26.85 3.01
N GLU A 119 4.94 27.46 3.40
CA GLU A 119 4.92 28.90 3.74
C GLU A 119 4.80 29.78 2.49
N GLN A 120 5.46 29.42 1.38
CA GLN A 120 5.39 30.20 0.14
C GLN A 120 4.00 30.21 -0.50
N GLU A 121 3.27 29.09 -0.48
CA GLU A 121 1.91 29.02 -1.06
C GLU A 121 0.88 29.83 -0.24
N TRP A 122 1.16 30.12 1.03
CA TRP A 122 0.28 30.92 1.91
C TRP A 122 0.63 32.42 1.91
N GLU A 123 1.85 32.82 1.55
CA GLU A 123 2.21 34.24 1.36
C GLU A 123 1.78 34.80 0.00
N GLU A 124 1.51 33.95 -0.99
CA GLU A 124 1.04 34.35 -2.32
C GLU A 124 -0.51 34.46 -2.42
N LEU A 125 -1.25 34.23 -1.33
CA LEU A 125 -2.71 34.41 -1.22
C LEU A 125 -3.08 35.62 -0.36
#